data_AF-A0A0S3F518-F1
#
_entry.id   AF-A0A0S3F518-F1
#
_cell.length_a   1.000
_cell.length_b   1.000
_cell.length_c   1.000
_cell.angle_alpha   90.00
_cell.angle_beta   90.00
_cell.angle_gamma   90.00
#
_symmetry.space_group_name_H-M   'P 1'
#
loop_
_entity.id
_entity.type
_entity.pdbx_description
1 polymer ?
#
loop_
_entity_poly.entity_id
_entity_poly.type
_entity_poly.pdbx_seq_one_letter_code
_entity_poly.pdbx_strand_id
1 'polypeptide(L)' 'MNGEQDPKVKTILHRLREPEDNPVRRARRMVEAQVPANRRGPGWDRHWRELEAYLDEPGCWSGKTEVQDDG' A
#
# COMPACT_ATOMS: atom_id res chain seq x y z
N MET A 1 18.13 -16.41 -28.99
CA MET A 1 18.57 -15.69 -27.77
C MET A 1 17.31 -15.46 -26.94
N ASN A 2 16.93 -16.45 -26.13
CA ASN A 2 15.72 -16.36 -25.32
C ASN A 2 16.00 -15.41 -24.16
N GLY A 3 15.17 -14.38 -24.02
CA GLY A 3 15.24 -13.41 -22.92
C GLY A 3 15.08 -14.13 -21.59
N GLU A 4 16.23 -14.44 -20.98
CA GLU A 4 16.33 -14.99 -19.65
C GLU A 4 15.73 -13.96 -18.71
N GLN A 5 14.48 -14.17 -18.29
CA GLN A 5 13.81 -13.29 -17.33
C GLN A 5 14.68 -13.19 -16.08
N ASP A 6 15.36 -12.05 -15.93
CA ASP A 6 16.34 -11.78 -14.90
C ASP A 6 15.85 -12.28 -13.54
N PRO A 7 16.59 -13.17 -12.85
CA PRO A 7 16.21 -13.67 -11.53
C PRO A 7 16.05 -12.53 -10.51
N LYS A 8 16.72 -11.41 -10.76
CA LYS A 8 16.58 -10.16 -10.01
C LYS A 8 15.19 -9.54 -10.14
N VAL A 9 14.61 -9.55 -11.34
CA VAL A 9 13.24 -9.06 -11.60
C VAL A 9 12.24 -9.95 -10.89
N LYS A 10 12.39 -11.29 -10.97
CA LYS A 10 11.53 -12.22 -10.23
C LYS A 10 11.60 -12.03 -8.72
N THR A 11 12.79 -11.72 -8.18
CA THR A 11 12.99 -11.43 -6.75
C THR A 11 12.31 -10.13 -6.33
N ILE A 12 12.41 -9.07 -7.14
CA ILE A 12 11.73 -7.79 -6.90
C ILE A 12 10.22 -7.99 -6.94
N LEU A 13 9.72 -8.71 -7.94
CA LEU A 13 8.29 -9.04 -8.06
C LEU A 13 7.82 -9.91 -6.90
N HIS A 14 8.62 -10.84 -6.39
CA HIS A 14 8.28 -11.64 -5.22
C HIS A 14 8.15 -10.77 -3.96
N ARG A 15 9.10 -9.84 -3.74
CA ARG A 15 9.05 -8.86 -2.63
C ARG A 15 7.86 -7.90 -2.74
N LEU A 16 7.41 -7.59 -3.95
CA LEU A 16 6.21 -6.79 -4.19
C LEU A 16 4.92 -7.61 -4.07
N ARG A 17 5.00 -8.92 -4.28
CA ARG A 17 3.87 -9.86 -4.27
C ARG A 17 3.55 -10.42 -2.88
N GLU A 18 4.51 -10.41 -1.97
CA GLU A 18 4.28 -10.67 -0.56
C GLU A 18 4.04 -9.33 0.16
N PRO A 19 2.80 -8.89 0.37
CA PRO A 19 2.54 -7.80 1.30
C PRO A 19 2.79 -8.35 2.71
N GLU A 20 4.05 -8.35 3.14
CA GLU A 20 4.42 -8.55 4.54
C GLU A 20 3.82 -7.39 5.36
N ASP A 21 2.62 -7.61 5.87
CA ASP A 21 1.81 -6.68 6.67
C ASP A 21 1.28 -5.46 5.89
N ASN A 22 0.01 -5.11 6.13
CA ASN A 22 -0.59 -3.90 5.58
C ASN A 22 0.28 -2.68 5.98
N PRO A 23 0.82 -1.89 5.03
CA PRO A 23 1.79 -0.83 5.34
C PRO A 23 1.21 0.23 6.28
N VAL A 24 -0.10 0.46 6.25
CA VAL A 24 -0.80 1.35 7.18
C VAL A 24 -0.79 0.76 8.59
N ARG A 25 -1.00 -0.55 8.74
CA ARG A 25 -0.91 -1.24 10.04
C ARG A 25 0.50 -1.14 10.63
N ARG A 26 1.53 -1.26 9.80
CA ARG A 26 2.93 -1.05 10.24
C ARG A 26 3.16 0.39 10.70
N ALA A 27 2.72 1.37 9.91
CA ALA A 27 2.82 2.79 10.27
C ALA A 27 2.07 3.09 11.58
N ARG A 28 0.87 2.53 11.76
CA ARG A 28 0.06 2.67 12.98
C ARG A 28 0.85 2.24 14.21
N ARG A 29 1.49 1.06 14.20
CA ARG A 29 2.29 0.58 15.35
C ARG A 29 3.42 1.56 15.72
N MET A 30 4.10 2.12 14.71
CA MET A 30 5.18 3.09 14.94
C MET A 30 4.66 4.40 15.55
N VAL A 31 3.51 4.88 15.08
CA VAL A 31 2.88 6.10 15.61
C VAL A 31 2.32 5.86 17.01
N GLU A 32 1.69 4.72 17.27
CA GLU A 32 1.15 4.36 18.58
C GLU A 32 2.23 4.23 19.66
N ALA A 33 3.46 3.85 19.28
CA ALA A 33 4.63 3.86 20.17
C ALA A 33 5.07 5.28 20.57
N GLN A 34 4.81 6.28 19.72
CA GLN A 34 5.16 7.68 19.96
C GLN A 34 3.99 8.50 20.54
N VAL A 35 2.75 8.10 20.22
CA VAL A 35 1.51 8.79 20.59
C VAL A 35 0.72 7.91 21.56
N PRO A 36 0.91 8.11 22.89
CA PRO A 36 0.17 7.38 23.90
C PRO A 36 -1.34 7.71 23.83
N ALA A 37 -2.17 6.82 24.38
CA ALA A 37 -3.62 6.87 24.23
C ALA A 37 -4.25 8.19 24.69
N ASN A 38 -3.69 8.82 25.72
CA ASN A 38 -4.14 10.12 26.26
C ASN A 38 -3.93 11.30 25.29
N ARG A 39 -3.12 11.13 24.22
CA ARG A 39 -2.91 12.14 23.17
C ARG A 39 -3.68 11.84 21.88
N ARG A 40 -4.42 10.74 21.84
CA ARG A 40 -5.21 10.35 20.68
C ARG A 40 -6.54 11.11 20.71
N GLY A 41 -6.76 11.94 19.70
CA GLY A 41 -7.99 12.70 19.56
C GLY A 41 -9.18 11.85 19.13
N PRO A 42 -10.40 12.42 19.18
CA PRO A 42 -11.59 11.75 18.66
C PRO A 42 -11.40 11.38 17.19
N GLY A 43 -11.72 10.13 16.83
CA GLY A 43 -11.58 9.62 15.46
C GLY A 43 -10.24 8.98 15.12
N TRP A 44 -9.29 8.91 16.06
CA TRP A 44 -7.98 8.26 15.85
C TRP A 44 -8.08 6.84 15.28
N ASP A 45 -8.82 5.96 15.96
CA ASP A 45 -8.98 4.56 15.54
C ASP A 45 -9.74 4.42 14.22
N ARG A 46 -10.74 5.30 14.02
CA ARG A 46 -11.53 5.33 12.80
C ARG A 46 -10.66 5.69 11.59
N HIS A 47 -9.82 6.72 11.72
CA HIS A 47 -8.90 7.15 10.67
C HIS A 47 -7.95 6.02 10.24
N TRP A 48 -7.32 5.33 11.21
CA TRP A 48 -6.44 4.21 10.89
C TRP A 48 -7.19 3.04 10.23
N ARG A 49 -8.41 2.72 10.69
CA ARG A 49 -9.23 1.66 10.07
C ARG A 49 -9.64 1.99 8.63
N GLU A 50 -10.00 3.24 8.34
CA GLU A 50 -10.32 3.68 6.99
C GLU A 50 -9.12 3.52 6.05
N LEU A 51 -7.92 3.90 6.51
CA LEU A 51 -6.68 3.72 5.74
C LEU A 51 -6.32 2.24 5.52
N GLU A 52 -6.53 1.38 6.51
CA GLU A 52 -6.33 -0.07 6.36
C GLU A 52 -7.29 -0.65 5.32
N ALA A 53 -8.56 -0.23 5.34
CA ALA A 53 -9.61 -0.70 4.43
C ALA A 53 -9.33 -0.33 2.95
N TYR A 54 -8.77 0.86 2.68
CA TYR A 54 -8.42 1.27 1.32
C TYR A 54 -7.34 0.39 0.67
N LEU A 55 -6.56 -0.35 1.47
CA LEU A 55 -5.54 -1.26 0.96
C LEU A 55 -6.02 -2.70 0.85
N ASP A 56 -7.03 -3.08 1.64
CA ASP A 56 -7.64 -4.41 1.60
C ASP A 56 -8.60 -4.57 0.42
N GLU A 57 -9.23 -3.48 -0.07
CA GLU A 57 -9.89 -3.48 -1.36
C GLU A 57 -8.87 -3.32 -2.49
N PRO A 58 -8.77 -4.27 -3.45
CA PRO A 58 -8.05 -4.05 -4.70
C PRO A 58 -8.83 -3.02 -5.54
N GLY A 59 -8.72 -1.75 -5.15
CA GLY A 59 -9.32 -0.62 -5.84
C GLY A 59 -8.61 -0.41 -7.17
N CYS A 60 -9.35 -0.61 -8.26
CA CYS A 60 -8.94 -0.22 -9.60
C CYS A 60 -8.61 1.29 -9.57
N TRP A 61 -7.31 1.62 -9.58
CA TRP A 61 -6.87 2.99 -9.77
C TRP A 61 -7.21 3.34 -11.21
N SER A 62 -8.37 3.97 -11.43
CA SER A 62 -8.67 4.64 -12.69
C SER A 62 -7.80 5.90 -12.78
N GLY A 63 -6.49 5.71 -12.85
CA GLY A 63 -5.61 6.67 -13.46
C GLY A 63 -6.07 6.72 -14.90
N LYS A 64 -6.69 7.81 -15.31
CA LYS A 64 -7.02 8.07 -16.71
C LYS A 64 -5.74 7.83 -17.52
N THR A 65 -5.58 6.67 -18.13
CA THR A 65 -4.82 6.55 -19.37
C THR A 65 -5.61 7.39 -20.35
N GLU A 66 -5.29 8.69 -20.42
CA GLU A 66 -5.58 9.48 -21.60
C GLU A 66 -4.94 8.72 -22.76
N VAL A 67 -5.77 7.95 -23.45
CA VAL A 67 -5.45 7.49 -24.79
C VAL A 67 -5.35 8.80 -25.58
N GLN A 68 -4.12 9.21 -25.87
CA GLN A 68 -3.85 10.17 -26.94
C GLN A 68 -4.43 9.58 -28.22
N ASP A 69 -5.59 10.10 -28.60
CA ASP A 69 -6.17 9.94 -29.93
C ASP A 69 -5.51 10.99 -30.82
N ASP A 70 -4.42 10.61 -31.48
CA ASP A 70 -3.86 11.37 -32.62
C ASP A 70 -4.77 11.11 -33.83
N GLY A 71 -5.72 12.03 -34.04
CA GLY A 71 -6.55 12.14 -35.24
C GLY A 71 -6.07 13.23 -36.18
#